data_AF-A0A7V6CCT4-F1
#
_entry.id   AF-A0A7V6CCT4-F1
#
_cell.length_a   1.000
_cell.length_b   1.000
_cell.length_c   1.000
_cell.angle_alpha   90.00
_cell.angle_beta   90.00
_cell.angle_gamma   90.00
#
_symmetry.space_group_name_H-M   'P 1'
#
loop_
_entity.id
_entity.type
_entity.pdbx_description
1 polymer ?
#
loop_
_entity_poly.entity_id
_entity_poly.type
_entity_poly.pdbx_seq_one_letter_code
_entity_poly.pdbx_strand_id
1 'polypeptide(L)'
;MTTATQRSVQPDIQTEGDRLTRAVDAAARALRQLQAEDGSWCFELEADCTIPAEYILMMHFMDELDADLQSRLARFLRRQQMEAGGWPLYPGGAFDMSCSVKAYYALKLAGDDVDAEHMQR
;
A
#
# COMPACT_ATOMS: atom_id res chain seq x y z
N MET A 1 26.40 -61.57 -24.46
CA MET A 1 26.57 -60.16 -24.87
C MET A 1 25.25 -59.45 -24.62
N THR A 2 25.08 -58.86 -23.44
CA THR A 2 23.92 -57.98 -23.17
C THR A 2 24.44 -56.85 -22.29
N THR A 3 24.82 -55.75 -22.94
CA THR A 3 25.36 -54.57 -22.27
C THR A 3 24.17 -53.76 -21.73
N ALA A 4 23.99 -53.75 -20.42
CA ALA A 4 23.02 -52.87 -19.76
C ALA A 4 23.59 -51.45 -19.72
N THR A 5 23.00 -50.54 -20.51
CA THR A 5 23.27 -49.10 -20.45
C THR A 5 22.71 -48.55 -19.15
N GLN A 6 23.57 -48.37 -18.16
CA GLN A 6 23.23 -47.71 -16.90
C GLN A 6 23.22 -46.20 -17.14
N ARG A 7 22.03 -45.63 -17.33
CA ARG A 7 21.80 -44.19 -17.48
C ARG A 7 21.84 -43.59 -16.08
N SER A 8 22.99 -43.03 -15.68
CA SER A 8 23.13 -42.33 -14.41
C SER A 8 22.34 -41.02 -14.47
N VAL A 9 21.21 -40.96 -13.76
CA VAL A 9 20.51 -39.72 -13.44
C VAL A 9 21.30 -39.06 -12.30
N GLN A 10 22.11 -38.05 -12.63
CA GLN A 10 22.72 -37.19 -11.63
C GLN A 10 21.66 -36.23 -11.09
N PRO A 11 21.50 -36.09 -9.76
CA PRO A 11 20.56 -35.15 -9.19
C PRO A 11 20.99 -33.72 -9.55
N ASP A 12 20.03 -32.90 -9.97
CA ASP A 12 20.18 -31.46 -10.20
C ASP A 12 20.43 -30.76 -8.85
N ILE A 13 21.67 -30.81 -8.36
CA ILE A 13 22.07 -30.09 -7.14
C ILE A 13 22.28 -28.63 -7.53
N GLN A 14 21.20 -27.87 -7.50
CA GLN A 14 21.25 -26.42 -7.70
C GLN A 14 22.09 -25.80 -6.60
N THR A 15 23.20 -25.17 -6.97
CA THR A 15 24.03 -24.46 -6.01
C THR A 15 23.30 -23.21 -5.51
N GLU A 16 23.70 -22.70 -4.35
CA GLU A 16 23.18 -21.43 -3.83
C GLU A 16 23.40 -20.26 -4.81
N GLY A 17 24.54 -20.27 -5.53
CA GLY A 17 24.83 -19.30 -6.60
C GLY A 17 23.86 -19.39 -7.78
N ASP A 18 23.44 -20.60 -8.16
CA ASP A 18 22.47 -20.78 -9.24
C ASP A 18 21.08 -20.27 -8.84
N ARG A 19 20.70 -20.48 -7.57
CA ARG A 19 19.43 -19.97 -7.03
C ARG A 19 19.42 -18.44 -6.97
N LEU A 20 20.51 -17.83 -6.51
CA LEU A 20 20.66 -16.38 -6.45
C LEU A 20 20.56 -15.75 -7.86
N THR A 21 21.31 -16.29 -8.82
CA THR A 21 21.29 -15.79 -10.21
C THR A 21 19.89 -15.86 -10.81
N ARG A 22 19.18 -16.99 -10.64
CA ARG A 22 17.80 -17.12 -11.11
C ARG A 22 16.86 -16.10 -10.46
N ALA A 23 17.01 -15.84 -9.17
CA ALA A 23 16.20 -14.87 -8.45
C ALA A 23 16.44 -13.44 -8.95
N VAL A 24 17.70 -13.06 -9.16
CA VAL A 24 18.08 -11.75 -9.73
C VAL A 24 17.53 -11.59 -11.15
N ASP A 25 17.69 -12.60 -12.00
CA ASP A 25 17.18 -12.57 -13.37
C ASP A 25 15.65 -12.47 -13.41
N ALA A 26 14.95 -13.17 -12.50
CA ALA A 26 13.50 -13.09 -12.38
C ALA A 26 13.04 -11.70 -11.93
N ALA A 27 13.66 -11.13 -10.89
CA ALA A 27 13.35 -9.79 -10.42
C ALA A 27 13.63 -8.71 -11.47
N ALA A 28 14.76 -8.80 -12.18
CA ALA A 28 15.10 -7.87 -13.26
C ALA A 28 14.11 -7.95 -14.43
N ARG A 29 13.67 -9.16 -14.81
CA ARG A 29 12.60 -9.32 -15.81
C ARG A 29 11.29 -8.71 -15.36
N ALA A 30 10.88 -8.95 -14.11
CA ALA A 30 9.65 -8.40 -13.55
C ALA A 30 9.69 -6.86 -13.52
N LEU A 31 10.78 -6.25 -13.06
CA LEU A 31 10.91 -4.80 -13.04
C LEU A 31 10.89 -4.20 -14.45
N ARG A 32 11.59 -4.81 -15.42
CA ARG A 32 11.54 -4.34 -16.82
C ARG A 32 10.14 -4.40 -17.43
N GLN A 33 9.33 -5.39 -17.05
CA GLN A 33 7.94 -5.48 -17.51
C GLN A 33 7.04 -4.37 -16.94
N LEU A 34 7.45 -3.75 -15.83
CA LEU A 34 6.73 -2.63 -15.19
C LEU A 34 7.23 -1.25 -15.66
N GLN A 35 8.25 -1.22 -16.52
CA GLN A 35 8.79 0.03 -17.05
C GLN A 35 7.82 0.63 -18.08
N ALA A 36 7.57 1.93 -17.99
CA ALA A 36 6.77 2.65 -18.98
C ALA A 36 7.53 2.79 -20.32
N GLU A 37 6.80 3.14 -21.38
CA GLU A 37 7.37 3.29 -22.73
C GLU A 37 8.48 4.36 -22.80
N ASP A 38 8.43 5.37 -21.94
CA ASP A 38 9.43 6.44 -21.83
C ASP A 38 10.67 6.03 -21.00
N GLY A 39 10.70 4.81 -20.48
CA GLY A 39 11.77 4.28 -19.64
C GLY A 39 11.64 4.58 -18.14
N SER A 40 10.56 5.23 -17.70
CA SER A 40 10.32 5.51 -16.28
C SER A 40 9.70 4.32 -15.54
N TRP A 41 9.74 4.37 -14.20
CA TRP A 41 8.94 3.53 -13.32
C TRP A 41 8.05 4.41 -12.46
N CYS A 42 6.74 4.15 -12.49
CA CYS A 42 5.76 4.84 -11.66
C CYS A 42 5.09 3.82 -10.73
N PHE A 43 5.30 4.00 -9.44
CA PHE A 43 4.67 3.20 -8.40
C PHE A 43 3.95 4.13 -7.42
N GLU A 44 2.97 3.57 -6.73
CA GLU A 44 2.26 4.29 -5.69
C GLU A 44 3.21 4.60 -4.53
N LEU A 45 3.28 5.89 -4.17
CA LEU A 45 3.91 6.34 -2.95
C LEU A 45 2.82 6.49 -1.90
N GLU A 46 2.58 5.41 -1.14
CA GLU A 46 1.63 5.45 -0.04
C GLU A 46 2.21 6.32 1.09
N ALA A 47 1.56 7.46 1.34
CA ALA A 47 1.86 8.34 2.45
C ALA A 47 0.95 8.01 3.66
N ASP A 48 1.09 8.79 4.73
CA ASP A 48 0.22 8.68 5.90
C ASP A 48 -1.21 9.22 5.63
N CYS A 49 -2.08 9.15 6.64
CA CYS A 49 -3.45 9.66 6.55
C CYS A 49 -3.57 11.19 6.60
N THR A 50 -2.48 11.92 6.87
CA THR A 50 -2.53 13.38 6.98
C THR A 50 -2.74 14.04 5.63
N ILE A 51 -2.04 13.61 4.57
CA ILE A 51 -2.20 14.16 3.21
C ILE A 51 -3.67 14.06 2.73
N PRO A 52 -4.33 12.89 2.74
CA PRO A 52 -5.73 12.79 2.30
C PRO A 52 -6.69 13.53 3.23
N ALA A 53 -6.45 13.55 4.54
CA ALA A 53 -7.29 14.29 5.49
C ALA A 53 -7.18 15.82 5.26
N GLU A 54 -5.96 16.34 5.13
CA GLU A 54 -5.68 17.74 4.83
C GLU A 54 -6.26 18.16 3.49
N TYR A 55 -6.26 17.27 2.50
CA TYR A 55 -6.88 17.55 1.20
C TYR A 55 -8.40 17.70 1.31
N ILE A 56 -9.09 16.85 2.09
CA ILE A 56 -10.52 17.03 2.40
C ILE A 56 -10.74 18.38 3.11
N LEU A 57 -9.96 18.66 4.16
CA LEU A 57 -10.06 19.93 4.90
C LEU A 57 -9.86 21.13 3.98
N MET A 58 -8.89 21.05 3.05
CA MET A 58 -8.58 22.08 2.06
C MET A 58 -9.73 22.28 1.06
N MET A 59 -10.30 21.21 0.50
CA MET A 59 -11.44 21.30 -0.43
C MET A 59 -12.62 22.05 0.21
N HIS A 60 -12.93 21.71 1.47
CA HIS A 60 -13.97 22.41 2.24
C HIS A 60 -13.58 23.86 2.56
N PHE A 61 -12.33 24.14 2.90
CA PHE A 61 -11.85 25.49 3.18
C PHE A 61 -11.91 26.40 1.95
N MET A 62 -11.60 25.86 0.76
CA MET A 62 -11.60 26.59 -0.50
C MET A 62 -12.98 26.67 -1.18
N ASP A 63 -13.98 25.94 -0.68
CA ASP A 63 -15.29 25.75 -1.32
C ASP A 63 -15.18 25.14 -2.74
N GLU A 64 -14.17 24.29 -2.95
CA GLU A 64 -13.90 23.57 -4.20
C GLU A 64 -14.08 22.06 -3.98
N LEU A 65 -15.31 21.66 -3.67
CA LEU A 65 -15.60 20.28 -3.29
C LEU A 65 -15.73 19.34 -4.50
N ASP A 66 -14.83 18.35 -4.59
CA ASP A 66 -15.02 17.15 -5.41
C ASP A 66 -15.59 16.01 -4.54
N ALA A 67 -16.88 15.77 -4.66
CA ALA A 67 -17.59 14.78 -3.86
C ALA A 67 -17.15 13.33 -4.12
N ASP A 68 -16.76 12.99 -5.35
CA ASP A 68 -16.32 11.63 -5.68
C ASP A 68 -14.93 11.37 -5.11
N LEU A 69 -14.02 12.34 -5.26
CA LEU A 69 -12.69 12.27 -4.66
C LEU A 69 -12.79 12.20 -3.13
N GLN A 70 -13.59 13.08 -2.50
CA GLN A 70 -13.83 13.02 -1.06
C GLN A 70 -14.32 11.65 -0.59
N SER A 71 -15.28 11.04 -1.30
CA SER A 71 -15.78 9.71 -0.96
C SER A 71 -14.67 8.65 -0.97
N ARG A 72 -13.76 8.72 -1.94
CA ARG A 72 -12.60 7.81 -2.03
C ARG A 72 -11.61 8.04 -0.90
N LEU A 73 -11.28 9.30 -0.60
CA LEU A 73 -10.39 9.65 0.50
C LEU A 73 -10.96 9.26 1.87
N ALA A 74 -12.25 9.52 2.13
CA ALA A 74 -12.91 9.13 3.37
C ALA A 74 -12.97 7.59 3.53
N ARG A 75 -13.11 6.84 2.44
CA ARG A 75 -13.01 5.37 2.46
C ARG A 75 -11.59 4.91 2.81
N PHE A 76 -10.57 5.56 2.26
CA PHE A 76 -9.18 5.28 2.60
C PHE A 76 -8.90 5.54 4.09
N LEU A 77 -9.29 6.71 4.61
CA LEU A 77 -9.12 7.05 6.03
C LEU A 77 -9.77 6.02 6.95
N ARG A 78 -11.02 5.63 6.71
CA ARG A 78 -11.70 4.60 7.53
C ARG A 78 -10.99 3.25 7.51
N ARG A 79 -10.40 2.85 6.38
CA ARG A 79 -9.66 1.58 6.28
C ARG A 79 -8.35 1.59 7.07
N GLN A 80 -7.78 2.77 7.31
CA GLN A 80 -6.51 2.92 7.99
C GLN A 80 -6.63 3.15 9.50
N GLN A 81 -7.87 3.31 10.02
CA GLN A 81 -8.10 3.44 11.45
C GLN A 81 -7.65 2.16 12.16
N MET A 82 -6.99 2.32 13.30
CA MET A 82 -6.53 1.18 14.10
C MET A 82 -7.73 0.52 14.79
N GLU A 83 -7.60 -0.78 15.11
CA GLU A 83 -8.62 -1.48 15.90
C GLU A 83 -8.85 -0.80 17.26
N ALA A 84 -7.82 -0.24 17.88
CA ALA A 84 -7.94 0.49 19.14
C ALA A 84 -8.52 1.92 19.00
N GLY A 85 -8.85 2.38 17.79
CA GLY A 85 -9.19 3.77 17.51
C GLY A 85 -7.98 4.60 17.04
N GLY A 86 -8.25 5.81 16.55
CA GLY A 86 -7.22 6.68 15.99
C GLY A 86 -6.48 6.17 14.75
N TRP A 87 -5.47 6.94 14.32
CA TRP A 87 -4.71 6.74 13.08
C TRP A 87 -3.19 6.81 13.32
N PRO A 88 -2.40 5.91 12.69
CA PRO A 88 -0.94 5.95 12.74
C PRO A 88 -0.35 6.77 11.57
N LEU A 89 0.96 7.04 11.62
CA LEU A 89 1.70 7.65 10.50
C LEU A 89 2.18 6.65 9.43
N TYR A 90 2.10 5.35 9.69
CA TYR A 90 2.48 4.31 8.73
C TYR A 90 1.78 2.99 9.08
N PRO A 91 1.68 2.03 8.13
CA PRO A 91 1.05 0.74 8.37
C PRO A 91 1.67 -0.01 9.55
N GLY A 92 0.85 -0.44 10.51
CA GLY A 92 1.30 -1.12 11.73
C GLY A 92 2.00 -0.22 12.75
N GLY A 93 1.99 1.11 12.56
CA GLY A 93 2.52 2.07 13.52
C GLY A 93 1.66 2.21 14.78
N ALA A 94 2.21 2.94 15.76
CA ALA A 94 1.46 3.34 16.95
C ALA A 94 0.49 4.48 16.64
N PHE A 95 -0.47 4.70 17.55
CA PHE A 95 -1.36 5.86 17.54
C PHE A 95 -0.56 7.17 17.42
N ASP A 96 -1.00 8.06 16.52
CA ASP A 96 -0.49 9.42 16.44
C ASP A 96 -1.63 10.44 16.62
N MET A 97 -1.48 11.34 17.59
CA MET A 97 -2.51 12.31 17.95
C MET A 97 -2.78 13.30 16.81
N SER A 98 -1.74 13.77 16.13
CA SER A 98 -1.85 14.79 15.08
C SER A 98 -2.55 14.23 13.84
N CYS A 99 -2.19 13.00 13.47
CA CYS A 99 -2.82 12.24 12.40
C CYS A 99 -4.29 11.97 12.71
N SER A 100 -4.57 11.49 13.93
CA SER A 100 -5.92 11.13 14.37
C SER A 100 -6.88 12.32 14.37
N VAL A 101 -6.44 13.48 14.88
CA VAL A 101 -7.26 14.69 14.88
C VAL A 101 -7.62 15.11 13.45
N LYS A 102 -6.65 15.10 12.53
CA LYS A 102 -6.90 15.47 11.13
C LYS A 102 -7.86 14.50 10.46
N ALA A 103 -7.64 13.20 10.61
CA ALA A 103 -8.50 12.18 10.04
C ALA A 103 -9.94 12.28 10.57
N TYR A 104 -10.11 12.47 11.89
CA TYR A 104 -11.43 12.65 12.51
C TYR A 104 -12.18 13.85 11.91
N TYR A 105 -11.54 15.03 11.83
CA TYR A 105 -12.20 16.21 11.29
C TYR A 105 -12.49 16.09 9.79
N ALA A 106 -11.60 15.44 9.02
CA ALA A 106 -11.83 15.15 7.62
C ALA A 106 -13.06 14.24 7.43
N LEU A 107 -13.19 13.18 8.23
CA LEU A 107 -14.36 12.28 8.17
C LEU A 107 -15.65 12.99 8.60
N LYS A 108 -15.58 13.84 9.63
CA LYS A 108 -16.72 14.66 10.04
C LYS A 108 -17.19 15.61 8.92
N LEU A 109 -16.27 16.27 8.23
CA LEU A 109 -16.60 17.10 7.07
C LEU A 109 -17.14 16.27 5.90
N ALA A 110 -16.64 15.05 5.73
CA ALA A 110 -17.15 14.09 4.75
C ALA A 110 -18.57 13.58 5.05
N GLY A 111 -19.14 13.92 6.21
CA GLY A 111 -20.51 13.63 6.60
C GLY A 111 -20.66 12.45 7.56
N ASP A 112 -19.57 11.92 8.11
CA ASP A 112 -19.65 10.85 9.09
C ASP A 112 -20.27 11.37 10.40
N ASP A 113 -21.26 10.61 10.91
CA ASP A 113 -21.93 10.91 12.17
C ASP A 113 -20.94 10.79 13.34
N VAL A 114 -20.88 11.81 14.20
CA VAL A 114 -19.99 11.84 15.37
C VAL A 114 -20.34 10.75 16.38
N ASP A 115 -21.55 10.23 16.34
CA ASP A 115 -22.02 9.11 17.17
C ASP A 115 -21.82 7.73 16.53
N ALA A 116 -21.29 7.67 15.29
CA ALA A 116 -20.90 6.40 14.69
C ALA A 116 -19.75 5.74 15.46
N GLU A 117 -19.74 4.41 15.51
CA GLU A 117 -18.75 3.64 16.29
C GLU A 117 -17.30 4.04 15.98
N HIS A 118 -16.96 4.22 14.71
CA HIS A 118 -15.61 4.57 14.28
C HIS A 118 -15.22 6.02 14.62
N MET A 119 -16.20 6.89 14.91
CA MET A 119 -15.96 8.28 15.31
C MET A 119 -15.82 8.43 16.84
N GLN A 120 -16.25 7.44 17.62
CA GLN A 120 -16.15 7.48 19.08
C GLN A 120 -14.85 6.87 19.63
N ARG A 121 -13.99 6.30 18.76
CA ARG A 121 -12.81 5.48 19.12
C ARG A 121 -11.49 6.16 18.83
#